data_AF-S2Z1C0-F1
#
_entry.id   AF-S2Z1C0-F1
#
_cell.length_a   1.000
_cell.length_b   1.000
_cell.length_c   1.000
_cell.angle_alpha   90.00
_cell.angle_beta   90.00
_cell.angle_gamma   90.00
#
_symmetry.space_group_name_H-M   'P 1'
#
loop_
_entity.id
_entity.type
_entity.pdbx_description
1 polymer ?
#
loop_
_entity_poly.entity_id
_entity_poly.type
_entity_poly.pdbx_seq_one_letter_code
_entity_poly.pdbx_strand_id
1 'polypeptide(L)'
;MERRVPSRQNLLDEDFPAADIAITGNTVIDALLHTVSLDARYADPAPQAAADADRDIILVTTHRRENLHAMAAIGRGLHRLATFFPRHHLCRPAAPQPRRTGNHHPPRGE
;
A
#
# COMPACT_ATOMS: atom_id res chain seq x y z
N MET A 1 -19.91 -17.26 -7.12
CA MET A 1 -19.98 -16.02 -6.33
C MET A 1 -19.85 -16.42 -4.87
N GLU A 2 -18.67 -16.23 -4.29
CA GLU A 2 -18.36 -16.68 -2.93
C GLU A 2 -19.14 -15.82 -1.92
N ARG A 3 -19.94 -16.47 -1.05
CA ARG A 3 -20.69 -15.77 -0.02
C ARG A 3 -19.70 -15.21 1.00
N ARG A 4 -19.61 -13.88 1.10
CA ARG A 4 -18.85 -13.24 2.18
C ARG A 4 -19.52 -13.56 3.51
N VAL A 5 -18.84 -14.35 4.32
CA VAL A 5 -19.22 -14.60 5.71
C VAL A 5 -18.83 -13.36 6.54
N PRO A 6 -19.74 -12.78 7.35
CA PRO A 6 -19.41 -11.64 8.21
C PRO A 6 -18.35 -12.01 9.26
N SER A 7 -17.46 -11.08 9.61
CA SER A 7 -16.36 -11.35 10.57
C SER A 7 -16.81 -11.92 11.92
N ARG A 8 -17.99 -11.52 12.42
CA ARG A 8 -18.59 -12.12 13.63
C ARG A 8 -18.87 -13.61 13.47
N GLN A 9 -19.33 -14.04 12.30
CA GLN A 9 -19.65 -15.44 12.04
C GLN A 9 -18.38 -16.28 12.00
N ASN A 10 -17.28 -15.76 11.45
CA ASN A 10 -15.98 -16.45 11.52
C ASN A 10 -15.58 -16.78 12.97
N LEU A 11 -15.77 -15.84 13.90
CA LEU A 11 -15.47 -16.07 15.33
C LEU A 11 -16.42 -17.08 15.98
N LEU A 12 -17.70 -17.08 15.59
CA LEU A 12 -18.64 -18.09 16.08
C LEU A 12 -18.29 -19.49 15.55
N ASP A 13 -17.82 -19.59 14.30
CA ASP A 13 -17.37 -20.84 13.69
C ASP A 13 -16.05 -21.36 14.32
N GLU A 14 -15.30 -20.46 14.96
CA GLU A 14 -14.11 -20.76 15.77
C GLU A 14 -14.42 -20.97 17.27
N ASP A 15 -15.70 -21.18 17.64
CA ASP A 15 -16.19 -21.46 19.00
C ASP A 15 -16.00 -20.32 20.05
N PHE A 16 -15.89 -19.07 19.61
CA PHE A 16 -15.89 -17.93 20.54
C PHE A 16 -17.31 -17.64 21.10
N PRO A 17 -17.46 -17.37 22.41
CA PRO A 17 -18.76 -17.06 23.01
C PRO A 17 -19.41 -15.82 22.39
N ALA A 18 -20.68 -15.93 22.00
CA ALA A 18 -21.42 -14.84 21.36
C ALA A 18 -21.51 -13.57 22.22
N ALA A 19 -21.50 -13.71 23.56
CA ALA A 19 -21.55 -12.60 24.51
C ALA A 19 -20.25 -11.76 24.52
N ASP A 20 -19.13 -12.35 24.08
CA ASP A 20 -17.82 -11.70 24.06
C ASP A 20 -17.53 -11.01 22.71
N ILE A 21 -18.46 -11.10 21.74
CA ILE A 21 -18.28 -10.56 20.39
C ILE A 21 -19.17 -9.32 20.19
N ALA A 22 -18.54 -8.16 20.16
CA ALA A 22 -19.17 -6.90 19.75
C ALA A 22 -18.90 -6.58 18.28
N ILE A 23 -19.94 -6.17 17.54
CA ILE A 23 -19.78 -5.59 16.20
C ILE A 23 -19.64 -4.07 16.35
N THR A 24 -18.42 -3.56 16.20
CA THR A 24 -18.11 -2.13 16.36
C THR A 24 -17.91 -1.39 15.04
N GLY A 25 -17.71 -2.12 13.94
CA GLY A 25 -17.20 -1.56 12.69
C GLY A 25 -15.67 -1.71 12.59
N ASN A 26 -15.04 -0.95 11.69
CA ASN A 26 -13.59 -0.94 11.54
C ASN A 26 -13.06 0.47 11.80
N THR A 27 -12.23 0.61 12.83
CA THR A 27 -11.64 1.88 13.27
C THR A 27 -10.73 2.53 12.23
N VAL A 28 -10.41 1.83 11.13
CA VAL A 28 -9.74 2.42 9.96
C VAL A 28 -10.53 3.59 9.36
N ILE A 29 -11.86 3.58 9.47
CA ILE A 29 -12.70 4.66 8.96
C ILE A 29 -12.54 5.90 9.84
N ASP A 30 -12.55 5.74 11.16
CA ASP A 30 -12.27 6.82 12.11
C ASP A 30 -10.87 7.42 11.86
N ALA A 31 -9.86 6.56 11.69
CA ALA A 31 -8.50 6.98 11.39
C ALA A 31 -8.41 7.71 10.03
N LEU A 32 -9.13 7.25 9.00
CA LEU A 32 -9.18 7.89 7.70
C LEU A 32 -9.78 9.29 7.80
N LEU A 33 -10.96 9.41 8.43
CA LEU A 33 -11.65 10.69 8.62
C LEU A 33 -10.81 11.68 9.43
N HIS A 34 -10.13 11.20 10.47
CA HIS A 34 -9.19 12.02 11.22
C HIS A 34 -8.02 12.46 10.33
N THR A 35 -7.41 11.54 9.58
CA THR A 35 -6.22 11.85 8.76
C THR A 35 -6.52 12.88 7.68
N VAL A 36 -7.66 12.77 6.98
CA VAL A 36 -8.04 13.74 5.94
C VAL A 36 -8.36 15.13 6.51
N SER A 37 -8.67 15.23 7.81
CA SER A 37 -8.92 16.52 8.48
C SER A 37 -7.65 17.31 8.81
N LEU A 38 -6.47 16.68 8.73
CA LEU A 38 -5.20 17.29 9.17
C LEU A 38 -4.59 18.30 8.19
N ASP A 39 -5.25 18.60 7.05
CA ASP A 39 -4.77 19.48 5.96
C ASP A 39 -3.25 19.39 5.72
N ALA A 40 -2.76 18.16 5.64
CA ALA A 40 -1.32 17.88 5.60
C ALA A 40 -0.78 18.00 4.17
N ARG A 41 0.35 18.70 4.02
CA ARG A 41 1.13 18.71 2.78
C ARG A 41 2.22 17.64 2.82
N TYR A 42 2.53 17.07 1.65
CA TYR A 42 3.65 16.15 1.54
C TYR A 42 4.98 16.90 1.74
N ALA A 43 5.87 16.33 2.54
CA ALA A 43 7.22 16.88 2.73
C ALA A 43 8.10 16.73 1.47
N ASP A 44 7.86 15.69 0.68
CA ASP A 44 8.54 15.46 -0.60
C ASP A 44 7.81 16.25 -1.72
N PRO A 45 8.51 17.08 -2.51
CA PRO A 45 7.91 17.84 -3.61
C PRO A 45 7.29 16.96 -4.70
N ALA A 46 7.80 15.75 -4.94
CA ALA A 46 7.32 14.90 -6.03
C ALA A 46 5.86 14.41 -5.83
N PRO A 47 5.48 13.81 -4.68
CA PRO A 47 4.08 13.48 -4.42
C PRO A 47 3.20 14.72 -4.26
N GLN A 48 3.71 15.85 -3.75
CA GLN A 48 2.95 17.09 -3.69
C GLN A 48 2.60 17.58 -5.10
N ALA A 49 3.57 17.63 -6.02
CA ALA A 49 3.33 18.03 -7.40
C ALA A 49 2.35 17.09 -8.13
N ALA A 50 2.36 15.80 -7.81
CA ALA A 50 1.39 14.85 -8.34
C ALA A 50 -0.02 15.06 -7.78
N ALA A 51 -0.14 15.42 -6.50
CA ALA A 51 -1.42 15.73 -5.84
C ALA A 51 -2.02 17.06 -6.31
N ASP A 52 -1.18 18.05 -6.61
CA ASP A 52 -1.60 19.36 -7.13
C ASP A 52 -1.92 19.34 -8.63
N ALA A 53 -1.55 18.27 -9.34
CA ALA A 53 -1.81 18.13 -10.77
C ALA A 53 -3.28 17.77 -11.06
N ASP A 54 -3.86 18.39 -12.09
CA ASP A 54 -5.20 18.06 -12.60
C ASP A 54 -5.18 16.78 -13.46
N ARG A 55 -4.78 15.66 -12.85
CA ARG A 55 -4.61 14.36 -13.50
C ARG A 55 -5.01 13.24 -12.54
N ASP A 56 -5.70 12.24 -13.06
CA ASP A 56 -6.11 11.06 -12.29
C ASP A 56 -4.89 10.30 -11.75
N ILE A 57 -4.92 9.98 -10.45
CA ILE A 57 -3.84 9.26 -9.76
C ILE A 57 -4.23 7.79 -9.57
N ILE A 58 -3.34 6.90 -10.00
CA ILE A 58 -3.40 5.46 -9.71
C ILE A 58 -2.41 5.19 -8.58
N LEU A 59 -2.92 5.02 -7.36
CA LEU A 59 -2.12 4.62 -6.20
C LEU A 59 -1.88 3.11 -6.21
N VAL A 60 -0.62 2.70 -6.16
CA VAL A 60 -0.20 1.31 -6.17
C VAL A 60 0.55 0.99 -4.88
N THR A 61 0.07 0.02 -4.12
CA THR A 61 0.72 -0.44 -2.89
C THR A 61 1.09 -1.92 -2.98
N THR A 62 2.28 -2.27 -2.53
CA THR A 62 2.77 -3.66 -2.52
C THR A 62 3.60 -3.88 -1.26
N HIS A 63 3.06 -4.63 -0.30
CA HIS A 63 3.71 -4.79 1.02
C HIS A 63 3.78 -6.24 1.50
N ARG A 64 3.06 -7.15 0.83
CA ARG A 64 3.04 -8.57 1.17
C ARG A 64 4.36 -9.23 0.77
N ARG A 65 4.99 -9.94 1.71
CA ARG A 65 6.26 -10.68 1.49
C ARG A 65 6.10 -11.73 0.38
N GLU A 66 4.91 -12.30 0.27
CA GLU A 66 4.55 -13.26 -0.75
C GLU A 66 4.68 -12.66 -2.15
N ASN A 67 4.53 -11.34 -2.34
CA ASN A 67 4.60 -10.72 -3.66
C ASN A 67 6.03 -10.52 -4.18
N LEU A 68 7.08 -10.82 -3.40
CA LEU A 68 8.47 -10.58 -3.79
C LEU A 68 8.85 -11.26 -5.12
N HIS A 69 8.41 -12.50 -5.33
CA HIS A 69 8.68 -13.24 -6.57
C HIS A 69 7.89 -12.70 -7.78
N ALA A 70 6.77 -12.02 -7.53
CA ALA A 70 5.91 -11.42 -8.55
C ALA A 70 6.26 -9.96 -8.87
N MET A 71 7.16 -9.31 -8.11
CA MET A 71 7.48 -7.90 -8.27
C MET A 71 7.90 -7.52 -9.69
N ALA A 72 8.69 -8.37 -10.36
CA ALA A 72 9.10 -8.13 -11.74
C ALA A 72 7.91 -8.16 -12.71
N ALA A 73 6.95 -9.07 -12.50
CA ALA A 73 5.73 -9.14 -13.30
C ALA A 73 4.81 -7.94 -13.04
N ILE A 74 4.67 -7.55 -11.78
CA ILE A 74 3.93 -6.34 -11.37
C ILE A 74 4.55 -5.11 -12.03
N GLY A 75 5.87 -4.94 -11.96
CA GLY A 75 6.58 -3.84 -12.60
C GLY A 75 6.33 -3.76 -14.11
N ARG A 76 6.35 -4.90 -14.82
CA ARG A 76 5.99 -4.93 -16.25
C ARG A 76 4.53 -4.55 -16.50
N GLY A 77 3.61 -4.98 -15.65
CA GLY A 77 2.21 -4.58 -15.72
C GLY A 77 2.02 -3.08 -15.53
N LEU A 78 2.68 -2.50 -14.52
CA LEU A 78 2.66 -1.07 -14.25
C LEU A 78 3.26 -0.26 -15.40
N HIS A 79 4.36 -0.75 -15.99
CA HIS A 79 4.95 -0.11 -17.17
C HIS A 79 3.96 -0.11 -18.35
N ARG A 80 3.29 -1.24 -18.62
CA ARG A 80 2.24 -1.29 -19.65
C ARG A 80 1.12 -0.29 -19.37
N LEU A 81 0.63 -0.22 -18.13
CA LEU A 81 -0.42 0.73 -17.76
C LEU A 81 0.02 2.17 -17.95
N ALA A 82 1.24 2.52 -17.55
CA ALA A 82 1.78 3.87 -17.75
C ALA A 82 1.88 4.24 -19.25
N THR A 83 2.20 3.26 -20.10
CA THR A 83 2.24 3.45 -21.56
C THR A 83 0.85 3.61 -22.18
N PHE A 84 -0.14 2.82 -21.74
CA PHE A 84 -1.51 2.89 -22.27
C PHE A 84 -2.30 4.09 -21.75
N PHE A 85 -1.97 4.58 -20.56
CA PHE A 85 -2.69 5.67 -19.90
C PHE A 85 -1.75 6.84 -19.56
N PRO A 86 -1.15 7.51 -20.56
CA PRO A 86 -0.12 8.53 -20.34
C PRO A 86 -0.65 9.78 -19.60
N ARG A 87 -1.97 9.98 -19.55
CA ARG A 87 -2.62 11.06 -18.80
C ARG A 87 -2.78 10.77 -17.30
N HIS A 88 -2.58 9.54 -16.83
CA HIS A 88 -2.70 9.20 -15.41
C HIS A 88 -1.34 9.29 -14.71
N HIS A 89 -1.33 9.64 -13.43
CA HIS A 89 -0.15 9.57 -12.58
C HIS A 89 -0.12 8.24 -11.83
N LEU A 90 0.87 7.40 -12.12
CA LEU A 90 1.05 6.16 -11.40
C LEU A 90 1.98 6.39 -10.19
N CYS A 91 1.43 6.32 -8.98
CA CYS A 91 2.16 6.60 -7.75
C CYS A 91 2.34 5.32 -6.93
N ARG A 92 3.60 4.94 -6.67
CA ARG A 92 3.93 3.81 -5.78
C ARG A 92 4.78 4.33 -4.62
N PRO A 93 4.23 4.43 -3.39
CA PRO A 93 5.02 4.76 -2.22
C PRO A 93 6.18 3.77 -2.10
N ALA A 94 7.41 4.28 -2.07
CA ALA A 94 8.56 3.43 -1.82
C ALA A 94 8.43 2.91 -0.38
N ALA A 95 8.25 1.60 -0.22
CA ALA A 95 8.51 0.99 1.08
C ALA A 95 9.97 1.31 1.47
N PRO A 96 10.26 1.64 2.74
CA PRO A 96 11.64 1.83 3.17
C PRO A 96 12.42 0.55 2.83
N GLN A 97 13.28 0.64 1.81
CA GLN A 97 14.22 -0.42 1.53
C GLN A 97 15.20 -0.41 2.70
N PRO A 98 15.44 -1.54 3.39
CA PRO A 98 16.62 -1.62 4.23
C PRO A 98 17.79 -1.40 3.28
N ARG A 99 18.45 -0.24 3.39
CA ARG A 99 19.75 -0.07 2.77
C ARG A 99 20.60 -1.19 3.35
N ARG A 100 20.93 -2.21 2.57
CA ARG A 100 22.12 -3.01 2.86
C ARG A 100 23.30 -2.06 2.64
N THR A 101 23.64 -1.27 3.66
CA THR A 101 24.99 -0.74 3.82
C THR A 101 25.87 -1.91 4.23
N GLY A 102 26.11 -2.82 3.28
CA GLY A 102 27.23 -3.75 3.36
C GLY A 102 28.45 -2.95 2.93
N ASN A 103 29.40 -2.77 3.85
CA ASN A 103 30.70 -2.17 3.57
C ASN A 103 31.34 -2.86 2.34
N HIS A 104 31.30 -2.20 1.18
CA HIS A 104 32.24 -2.50 0.12
C HIS A 104 33.57 -1.86 0.52
N HIS A 105 34.43 -2.65 1.17
CA HIS A 105 35.85 -2.36 1.18
C HIS A 105 36.33 -2.47 -0.29
N PRO A 106 36.98 -1.44 -0.86
CA PRO A 106 37.56 -1.58 -2.18
C PRO A 106 38.61 -2.70 -2.14
N PRO A 107 38.79 -3.47 -3.24
CA PRO A 107 39.89 -4.41 -3.31
C PRO A 107 41.20 -3.64 -3.11
N ARG A 108 41.98 -4.01 -2.08
CA ARG A 108 43.37 -3.60 -2.01
C ARG A 108 44.06 -4.29 -3.18
N GLY A 109 44.53 -3.50 -4.14
CA GLY A 109 45.37 -4.01 -5.19
C GLY A 109 46.70 -4.45 -4.60
N GLU A 110 47.06 -5.70 -4.87
CA GLU A 110 48.38 -6.16 -5.28
C GLU A 110 48.19 -7.30 -6.30
#